data_AF-A0A920PPJ2-F1
#
_entry.id   AF-A0A920PPJ2-F1
#
_cell.length_a   1.000
_cell.length_b   1.000
_cell.length_c   1.000
_cell.angle_alpha   90.00
_cell.angle_beta   90.00
_cell.angle_gamma   90.00
#
_symmetry.space_group_name_H-M   'P 1'
#
loop_
_entity.id
_entity.type
_entity.pdbx_description
1 polymer ?
#
loop_
_entity_poly.entity_id
_entity_poly.type
_entity_poly.pdbx_seq_one_letter_code
_entity_poly.pdbx_strand_id
1 'polypeptide(L)'
;MNPRYWLTWTGLGVLRLLSLMPLPFLFYTGGLLGLLLLRLFPSRRRIAMRNLQLCFPDLSAAETDQMLRYNFQNTARMFLLSGFVWWGSRQAFEKASGSGTPT
;
A
#
# COMPACT_ATOMS: atom_id res chain seq x y z
N MET A 1 32.03 -17.78 -5.24
CA MET A 1 31.54 -16.39 -5.21
C MET A 1 30.09 -16.40 -4.74
N ASN A 2 29.83 -16.15 -3.46
CA ASN A 2 28.46 -16.03 -2.95
C ASN A 2 27.89 -14.69 -3.43
N PRO A 3 26.75 -14.64 -4.15
CA PRO A 3 26.22 -13.38 -4.66
C PRO A 3 25.47 -12.68 -3.51
N ARG A 4 26.25 -12.15 -2.57
CA ARG A 4 25.82 -11.49 -1.33
C ARG A 4 24.92 -10.26 -1.58
N TYR A 5 24.88 -9.77 -2.81
CA TYR A 5 24.08 -8.62 -3.25
C TYR A 5 22.89 -8.98 -4.14
N TRP A 6 22.65 -10.25 -4.44
CA TRP A 6 21.55 -10.61 -5.34
C TRP A 6 20.21 -10.15 -4.80
N LEU A 7 19.94 -10.36 -3.51
CA LEU A 7 18.72 -9.91 -2.83
C LEU A 7 18.52 -8.38 -2.91
N THR A 8 19.61 -7.61 -2.79
CA THR A 8 19.57 -6.15 -2.92
C THR A 8 19.28 -5.73 -4.35
N TRP A 9 19.87 -6.38 -5.35
CA TRP A 9 19.59 -6.11 -6.76
C TRP A 9 18.15 -6.50 -7.14
N THR A 10 17.64 -7.62 -6.62
CA THR A 10 16.25 -8.02 -6.80
C THR A 10 15.30 -6.98 -6.20
N GLY A 11 15.58 -6.51 -4.97
CA GLY A 11 14.79 -5.46 -4.33
C GLY A 11 14.77 -4.15 -5.12
N LEU A 12 15.93 -3.71 -5.63
CA LEU A 12 16.04 -2.54 -6.51
C LEU A 12 15.27 -2.73 -7.83
N GLY A 13 15.36 -3.92 -8.43
CA GLY A 13 14.60 -4.26 -9.64
C GLY A 13 13.08 -4.19 -9.41
N VAL A 14 12.60 -4.74 -8.30
CA VAL A 14 11.17 -4.66 -7.92
C VAL A 14 10.75 -3.20 -7.69
N LEU A 15 11.53 -2.42 -6.96
CA LEU A 15 11.26 -0.99 -6.76
C LEU A 15 11.20 -0.23 -8.09
N ARG A 16 12.12 -0.53 -9.02
CA ARG A 16 12.13 0.06 -10.35
C ARG A 16 10.88 -0.30 -11.14
N LEU A 17 10.43 -1.56 -11.11
CA LEU A 17 9.20 -1.98 -11.75
C LEU A 17 7.97 -1.29 -11.16
N LEU A 18 7.90 -1.15 -9.83
CA LEU A 18 6.83 -0.41 -9.16
C LEU A 18 6.80 1.07 -9.57
N SER A 19 7.96 1.70 -9.76
CA SER A 19 8.06 3.11 -10.22
C SER A 19 7.53 3.34 -11.64
N LEU A 20 7.49 2.30 -12.47
CA LEU A 20 7.00 2.36 -13.85
C LEU A 20 5.50 2.06 -13.95
N MET A 21 4.87 1.59 -12.87
CA MET A 21 3.45 1.23 -12.91
C MET A 21 2.52 2.44 -12.82
N PRO A 22 1.40 2.43 -13.57
CA PRO A 22 0.34 3.40 -13.40
C PRO A 22 -0.26 3.35 -11.99
N LEU A 23 -0.55 4.52 -11.39
CA LEU A 23 -1.17 4.62 -10.06
C LEU A 23 -2.45 3.76 -9.88
N PRO A 24 -3.36 3.66 -10.87
CA PRO A 24 -4.54 2.80 -10.73
C PRO A 24 -4.19 1.34 -10.44
N PHE A 25 -3.10 0.84 -11.02
CA PHE A 25 -2.66 -0.53 -10.79
C PHE A 25 -2.11 -0.72 -9.38
N LEU A 26 -1.29 0.22 -8.89
CA LEU A 26 -0.80 0.20 -7.51
C LEU A 26 -1.96 0.26 -6.50
N PHE A 27 -3.01 1.02 -6.82
CA PHE A 27 -4.21 1.11 -6.00
C PHE A 27 -5.00 -0.20 -5.93
N TYR A 28 -5.20 -0.85 -7.09
CA TYR A 28 -5.91 -2.13 -7.18
C TYR A 28 -5.14 -3.26 -6.49
N THR A 29 -3.85 -3.40 -6.83
CA THR A 29 -2.97 -4.41 -6.22
C THR A 29 -2.78 -4.19 -4.73
N GLY A 30 -2.64 -2.94 -4.29
CA GLY A 30 -2.59 -2.60 -2.86
C GLY A 30 -3.88 -2.99 -2.13
N GLY A 31 -5.05 -2.84 -2.78
CA GLY A 31 -6.32 -3.29 -2.22
C GLY A 31 -6.36 -4.81 -2.02
N LEU A 32 -6.02 -5.58 -3.06
CA LEU A 32 -5.98 -7.04 -2.97
C LEU A 32 -4.93 -7.52 -1.96
N LEU A 33 -3.74 -6.92 -1.97
CA LEU A 33 -2.68 -7.22 -1.02
C LEU A 33 -3.14 -6.93 0.41
N GLY A 34 -3.81 -5.81 0.67
CA GLY A 34 -4.34 -5.49 1.99
C GLY A 34 -5.34 -6.54 2.52
N LEU A 35 -6.23 -7.05 1.65
CA LEU A 35 -7.14 -8.15 2.00
C LEU A 35 -6.39 -9.45 2.30
N LEU A 36 -5.33 -9.74 1.55
CA LEU A 36 -4.45 -10.88 1.80
C LEU A 36 -3.72 -10.73 3.14
N LEU A 37 -3.15 -9.55 3.42
CA LEU A 37 -2.48 -9.24 4.69
C LEU A 37 -3.43 -9.36 5.89
N LEU A 38 -4.68 -8.94 5.72
CA LEU A 38 -5.71 -9.09 6.75
C LEU A 38 -5.91 -10.56 7.15
N ARG A 39 -5.79 -11.50 6.20
CA ARG A 39 -5.90 -12.94 6.43
C ARG A 39 -4.59 -13.56 6.96
N LEU A 40 -3.45 -13.12 6.45
CA LEU A 40 -2.14 -13.68 6.79
C LEU A 40 -1.58 -13.21 8.14
N PHE A 41 -1.98 -12.02 8.62
CA PHE A 41 -1.45 -11.41 9.85
C PHE A 41 -2.52 -11.29 10.96
N PRO A 42 -2.97 -12.41 11.56
CA PRO A 42 -4.06 -12.41 12.54
C PRO A 42 -3.73 -11.59 13.80
N SER A 43 -2.45 -11.54 14.20
CA SER A 43 -2.00 -10.70 15.32
C SER A 43 -2.21 -9.21 15.03
N ARG A 44 -1.82 -8.73 13.84
CA ARG A 44 -2.02 -7.34 13.42
C ARG A 44 -3.50 -7.01 13.30
N ARG A 45 -4.30 -7.93 12.74
CA ARG A 45 -5.76 -7.81 12.67
C ARG A 45 -6.38 -7.61 14.06
N ARG A 46 -5.98 -8.42 15.06
CA ARG A 46 -6.52 -8.33 16.43
C ARG A 46 -6.19 -6.99 17.09
N ILE A 47 -4.95 -6.52 16.94
CA ILE A 47 -4.53 -5.21 17.49
C ILE A 47 -5.32 -4.08 16.83
N ALA A 48 -5.40 -4.05 15.50
CA ALA A 48 -6.15 -3.02 14.79
C ALA A 48 -7.65 -3.03 15.14
N MET A 49 -8.26 -4.22 15.24
CA MET A 49 -9.65 -4.37 15.68
C MET A 49 -9.86 -3.80 17.08
N ARG A 50 -8.97 -4.12 18.03
CA ARG A 50 -9.07 -3.60 19.40
C ARG A 50 -8.92 -2.08 19.43
N ASN A 51 -7.99 -1.54 18.66
CA ASN A 51 -7.80 -0.09 18.56
C ASN A 51 -9.05 0.59 17.98
N LEU A 52 -9.66 0.02 16.93
CA LEU A 52 -10.89 0.56 16.36
C LEU A 52 -12.05 0.55 17.36
N GLN A 53 -12.23 -0.54 18.11
CA GLN A 53 -13.27 -0.62 19.16
C GLN A 53 -13.05 0.40 20.29
N LEU A 54 -11.80 0.72 20.62
CA LEU A 54 -11.46 1.69 21.66
C LEU A 54 -11.61 3.13 21.17
N CYS A 55 -11.19 3.41 19.93
CA CYS A 55 -11.25 4.76 19.34
C CYS A 55 -12.64 5.13 18.82
N PHE A 56 -13.44 4.13 18.42
CA PHE A 56 -14.76 4.31 17.81
C PHE A 56 -15.79 3.36 18.44
N PRO A 57 -16.10 3.55 19.74
CA PRO A 57 -17.01 2.66 20.47
C PRO A 57 -18.46 2.69 19.94
N ASP A 58 -18.85 3.77 19.27
CA ASP A 58 -20.22 3.96 18.76
C ASP A 58 -20.48 3.25 17.42
N LEU A 59 -19.44 2.71 16.77
CA LEU A 59 -19.60 1.98 15.51
C LEU A 59 -20.18 0.59 15.74
N SER A 60 -21.06 0.18 14.83
CA SER A 60 -21.52 -1.20 14.78
C SER A 60 -20.37 -2.16 14.45
N ALA A 61 -20.58 -3.45 14.73
CA ALA A 61 -19.61 -4.49 14.37
C ALA A 61 -19.33 -4.55 12.86
N ALA A 62 -20.34 -4.27 12.03
CA ALA A 62 -20.22 -4.25 10.57
C ALA A 62 -19.36 -3.07 10.09
N GLU A 63 -19.61 -1.87 10.62
CA GLU A 63 -18.81 -0.67 10.30
C GLU A 63 -17.37 -0.82 10.76
N THR A 64 -17.17 -1.41 11.94
CA THR A 64 -15.82 -1.70 12.46
C THR A 64 -15.06 -2.69 11.57
N ASP A 65 -15.70 -3.77 11.08
CA ASP A 65 -15.06 -4.71 10.15
C ASP A 65 -14.76 -4.06 8.80
N GLN A 66 -15.66 -3.22 8.29
CA GLN A 66 -15.44 -2.47 7.06
C GLN A 66 -14.25 -1.50 7.21
N MET A 67 -14.19 -0.75 8.31
CA MET A 67 -13.10 0.18 8.59
C MET A 67 -11.77 -0.55 8.78
N LEU A 68 -11.78 -1.73 9.40
CA LEU A 68 -10.62 -2.61 9.51
C LEU A 68 -10.12 -3.04 8.13
N ARG A 69 -11.00 -3.47 7.21
CA ARG A 69 -10.62 -3.83 5.84
C ARG A 69 -10.00 -2.65 5.11
N TYR A 70 -10.62 -1.47 5.20
CA TYR A 70 -10.08 -0.27 4.57
C TYR A 70 -8.73 0.14 5.15
N ASN A 71 -8.53 0.01 6.45
CA ASN A 71 -7.24 0.27 7.08
C ASN A 71 -6.14 -0.59 6.45
N PHE A 72 -6.34 -1.90 6.37
CA PHE A 72 -5.35 -2.81 5.77
C PHE A 72 -5.12 -2.56 4.27
N GLN A 73 -6.19 -2.30 3.51
CA GLN A 73 -6.07 -1.93 2.09
C GLN A 73 -5.26 -0.65 1.91
N ASN A 74 -5.53 0.39 2.70
CA ASN A 74 -4.83 1.66 2.60
C ASN A 74 -3.37 1.55 3.07
N THR A 75 -3.08 0.76 4.11
CA THR A 75 -1.70 0.48 4.52
C THR A 75 -0.91 -0.19 3.39
N ALA A 76 -1.48 -1.21 2.75
CA ALA A 76 -0.82 -1.89 1.63
C ALA A 76 -0.64 -0.97 0.41
N ARG A 77 -1.65 -0.17 0.06
CA ARG A 77 -1.54 0.86 -0.99
C ARG A 77 -0.42 1.86 -0.68
N MET A 78 -0.37 2.39 0.55
CA MET A 78 0.66 3.34 0.96
C MET A 78 2.06 2.75 0.92
N PHE A 79 2.21 1.48 1.28
CA PHE A 79 3.49 0.78 1.17
C PHE A 79 3.96 0.70 -0.29
N LEU A 80 3.07 0.31 -1.21
CA LEU A 80 3.39 0.25 -2.64
C LEU A 80 3.66 1.65 -3.23
N LEU A 81 2.83 2.63 -2.87
CA LEU A 81 2.99 4.02 -3.28
C LEU A 81 4.29 4.63 -2.77
N SER A 82 4.77 4.25 -1.59
CA SER A 82 6.04 4.76 -1.06
C SER A 82 7.22 4.39 -1.98
N GLY A 83 7.18 3.21 -2.61
CA GLY A 83 8.14 2.82 -3.65
C GLY A 83 8.06 3.70 -4.90
N PHE A 84 6.84 4.03 -5.36
CA PHE A 84 6.62 5.01 -6.41
C PHE A 84 7.11 6.40 -6.00
N VAL A 85 6.92 6.81 -4.74
CA VAL A 85 7.28 8.15 -4.30
C VAL A 85 8.78 8.37 -4.23
N TRP A 86 9.52 7.36 -3.77
CA TRP A 86 10.98 7.45 -3.66
C TRP A 86 11.71 7.31 -4.99
N TRP A 87 11.18 6.53 -5.94
CA TRP A 87 11.86 6.23 -7.22
C TRP A 87 11.16 6.77 -8.47
N GLY A 88 9.95 7.31 -8.34
CA GLY A 88 9.21 7.93 -9.42
C GLY A 88 9.81 9.28 -9.80
N SER A 89 9.84 9.59 -11.09
CA SER A 89 10.23 10.91 -11.57
C SER A 89 9.11 11.93 -11.35
N ARG A 90 9.45 13.21 -11.21
CA ARG A 90 8.46 14.31 -11.08
C ARG A 90 7.39 14.29 -12.18
N GLN A 91 7.79 13.94 -13.41
CA GLN A 91 6.88 13.79 -14.55
C GLN A 91 5.86 12.65 -14.37
N ALA A 92 6.26 11.54 -13.73
CA ALA A 92 5.34 10.43 -13.45
C ALA A 92 4.30 10.84 -12.41
N PHE A 93 4.70 11.64 -11.42
CA PHE A 93 3.78 12.24 -10.46
C PHE A 93 2.81 13.22 -11.12
N GLU A 94 3.29 14.16 -11.94
CA GLU A 94 2.47 15.16 -12.62
C GLU A 94 1.43 14.54 -13.56
N LYS A 95 1.82 13.49 -14.31
CA LYS A 95 0.88 12.71 -15.13
C LYS A 95 -0.20 12.02 -14.29
N ALA A 96 0.13 11.63 -13.06
CA ALA A 96 -0.74 10.86 -12.22
C ALA A 96 -1.63 11.72 -11.29
N SER A 97 -1.22 12.94 -10.96
CA SER A 97 -2.04 13.94 -10.26
C SER A 97 -3.10 14.57 -11.17
N GLY A 98 -3.07 14.29 -12.49
CA GLY A 98 -3.98 14.91 -13.45
C GLY A 98 -3.78 16.42 -13.59
N SER A 99 -2.72 16.98 -12.98
CA SER A 99 -2.34 18.36 -13.17
C SER A 99 -1.63 18.47 -14.52
N GLY A 100 -2.41 18.61 -15.58
CA GLY A 100 -1.92 19.27 -16.77
C GLY A 100 -1.47 20.66 -16.36
N THR A 101 -0.18 20.86 -16.11
CA THR A 101 0.43 22.18 -16.18
C THR A 101 0.43 22.55 -17.66
N PRO A 102 -0.39 23.53 -18.10
CA PRO A 102 -0.18 24.10 -19.41
C PRO A 102 1.12 24.89 -19.30
N THR A 103 2.16 24.44 -20.00
CA THR A 103 3.30 25.26 -20.37
C THR A 103 2.84 26.47 -21.17
#